data_AF-A0A947LYU1-F1
#
_entry.id   AF-A0A947LYU1-F1
#
_cell.length_a   1.000
_cell.length_b   1.000
_cell.length_c   1.000
_cell.angle_alpha   90.00
_cell.angle_beta   90.00
_cell.angle_gamma   90.00
#
_symmetry.space_group_name_H-M   'P 1'
#
loop_
_entity.id
_entity.type
_entity.pdbx_description
1 polymer ?
#
loop_
_entity_poly.entity_id
_entity_poly.type
_entity_poly.pdbx_seq_one_letter_code
_entity_poly.pdbx_strand_id
1 'polypeptide(L)' 'PTGAAVRHAVARQESVFLNATEMESCPLISIDHAVMERTAQGVVVGVDMGWSDLGTWPAILRNRWR' A
#
# COMPACT_ATOMS: atom_id res chain seq x y z
N PRO A 1 11.01 3.31 13.77
CA PRO A 1 9.92 4.30 13.55
C PRO A 1 8.58 3.65 13.17
N THR A 2 8.50 2.93 12.03
CA THR A 2 7.25 2.34 11.51
C THR A 2 6.54 1.41 12.48
N GLY A 3 7.28 0.52 13.16
CA GLY A 3 6.68 -0.36 14.17
C GLY A 3 6.19 0.37 15.43
N ALA A 4 6.73 1.54 15.75
CA ALA A 4 6.29 2.33 16.90
C ALA A 4 4.91 2.96 16.63
N ALA A 5 4.73 3.55 15.45
CA ALA A 5 3.47 4.17 15.02
C ALA A 5 2.26 3.21 15.11
N VAL A 6 2.49 1.91 14.85
CA VAL A 6 1.49 0.85 15.00
C VAL A 6 1.26 0.47 16.47
N ARG A 7 2.33 0.34 17.26
CA ARG A 7 2.22 -0.01 18.69
C ARG A 7 1.44 1.02 19.51
N HIS A 8 1.54 2.29 19.15
CA HIS A 8 0.82 3.38 19.80
C HIS A 8 -0.42 3.82 19.00
N ALA A 9 -0.88 2.98 18.07
CA ALA A 9 -2.10 3.26 17.33
C ALA A 9 -3.33 3.14 18.25
N VAL A 10 -4.34 3.96 17.96
CA VAL A 10 -5.62 3.95 18.67
C VAL A 10 -6.69 3.37 17.75
N ALA A 11 -7.28 2.24 18.13
CA ALA A 11 -8.45 1.70 17.47
C ALA A 11 -9.70 2.52 17.84
N ARG A 12 -10.52 2.86 16.84
CA ARG A 12 -11.84 3.49 17.02
C ARG A 12 -12.81 2.91 15.99
N GLN A 13 -13.92 2.32 16.46
CA GLN A 13 -14.89 1.63 15.61
C GLN A 13 -14.18 0.61 14.71
N GLU A 14 -14.29 0.76 13.39
CA GLU A 14 -13.70 -0.12 12.37
C GLU A 14 -12.35 0.38 11.86
N SER A 15 -11.79 1.42 12.47
CA SER A 15 -10.57 2.08 12.02
C SER A 15 -9.45 2.03 13.05
N VAL A 16 -8.21 2.00 12.56
CA VAL A 16 -6.98 2.12 13.37
C VAL A 16 -6.28 3.42 13.02
N PHE A 17 -6.08 4.28 14.01
CA PHE A 17 -5.40 5.57 13.85
C PHE A 17 -3.97 5.44 14.34
N LEU A 18 -3.00 5.51 13.43
CA LEU A 18 -1.58 5.46 13.76
C LEU A 18 -1.16 6.70 14.55
N ASN A 19 -0.14 6.56 15.40
CA ASN A 19 0.45 7.71 16.07
C ASN A 19 1.05 8.68 15.03
N ALA A 20 0.61 9.94 15.05
CA ALA A 20 0.96 10.92 14.02
C ALA A 20 2.46 11.24 13.97
N THR A 21 3.07 11.57 15.10
CA THR A 21 4.49 11.96 15.17
C THR A 21 5.42 10.80 14.78
N GLU A 22 5.10 9.59 15.22
CA GLU A 22 5.89 8.41 14.87
C GLU A 22 5.71 8.04 13.39
N MET A 23 4.51 8.22 12.83
CA MET A 23 4.25 8.03 11.41
C MET A 23 5.00 9.05 10.55
N GLU A 24 5.02 10.32 10.94
CA GLU A 24 5.76 11.38 10.25
C GLU A 24 7.27 11.12 10.22
N SER A 25 7.81 10.48 11.27
CA SER A 25 9.21 10.06 11.32
C SER A 25 9.56 8.84 10.45
N CYS A 26 8.55 8.20 9.84
CA CYS A 26 8.79 7.04 8.99
C CYS A 26 9.42 7.45 7.65
N PRO A 27 10.35 6.65 7.10
CA PRO A 27 10.86 6.88 5.76
C PRO A 27 9.73 6.89 4.73
N LEU A 28 9.71 7.90 3.86
CA LEU A 28 8.78 7.99 2.74
C LEU A 28 9.27 7.12 1.58
N ILE A 29 9.04 5.82 1.68
CA ILE A 29 9.48 4.80 0.73
C ILE A 29 8.33 3.82 0.45
N SER A 30 8.18 3.37 -0.80
CA SER A 30 7.14 2.38 -1.14
C SER A 30 7.40 1.03 -0.48
N ILE A 31 6.34 0.27 -0.27
CA ILE A 31 6.46 -1.11 0.26
C ILE A 31 7.20 -2.02 -0.71
N ASP A 32 7.03 -1.80 -2.02
CA ASP A 32 7.73 -2.56 -3.06
C ASP A 32 9.23 -2.50 -2.86
N HIS A 33 9.76 -1.29 -2.67
CA HIS A 33 11.18 -1.10 -2.42
C HIS A 33 11.55 -1.49 -0.98
N ALA A 34 10.82 -1.03 0.04
CA ALA A 34 11.18 -1.29 1.44
C ALA A 34 11.24 -2.79 1.80
N VAL A 35 10.36 -3.60 1.20
CA VAL A 35 10.17 -5.01 1.55
C VAL A 35 10.15 -5.92 0.34
N MET A 36 9.30 -5.68 -0.67
CA MET A 36 8.99 -6.70 -1.69
C MET A 36 10.18 -7.06 -2.59
N GLU A 37 11.02 -6.10 -2.93
CA GLU A 37 12.26 -6.33 -3.70
C GLU A 37 13.34 -7.07 -2.90
N ARG A 38 13.23 -7.07 -1.56
CA ARG A 38 14.24 -7.61 -0.64
C ARG A 38 13.80 -8.92 0.02
N THR A 39 12.53 -9.31 -0.08
CA THR A 39 11.99 -10.49 0.60
C THR A 39 12.28 -11.77 -0.19
N ALA A 40 12.80 -12.78 0.49
CA ALA A 40 12.91 -14.15 -0.04
C ALA A 40 11.64 -14.98 0.20
N GLN A 41 10.63 -14.40 0.85
CA GLN A 41 9.41 -15.09 1.30
C GLN A 41 8.15 -14.66 0.51
N GLY A 42 8.32 -14.02 -0.64
CA GLY A 42 7.23 -13.63 -1.53
C GLY A 42 6.77 -14.77 -2.44
N VAL A 43 5.47 -14.81 -2.77
CA VAL A 43 4.88 -15.68 -3.79
C VAL A 43 3.95 -14.87 -4.69
N VAL A 44 3.81 -15.28 -5.95
CA VAL A 44 2.91 -14.64 -6.93
C VAL A 44 1.76 -15.58 -7.25
N VAL A 45 0.53 -15.08 -7.16
CA VAL A 45 -0.68 -15.80 -7.54
C VAL A 45 -1.25 -15.19 -8.81
N GLY A 46 -1.40 -15.99 -9.87
CA GLY A 46 -2.00 -15.56 -11.12
C GLY A 46 -3.49 -15.27 -10.94
N VAL A 47 -3.95 -14.17 -11.52
CA VAL A 47 -5.35 -13.74 -11.48
C VAL A 47 -5.80 -13.31 -12.87
N ASP A 48 -7.03 -13.69 -13.24
CA ASP A 48 -7.68 -13.21 -14.46
C ASP A 48 -8.94 -12.41 -14.07
N MET A 49 -8.75 -11.10 -13.87
CA MET A 49 -9.80 -10.19 -13.40
C MET A 49 -9.88 -8.87 -14.18
N GLY A 50 -9.17 -8.76 -15.32
CA GLY A 50 -9.18 -7.53 -16.14
C GLY A 50 -8.67 -6.27 -15.43
N TRP A 51 -7.72 -6.40 -14.50
CA TRP A 51 -7.27 -5.31 -13.63
C TRP A 51 -6.56 -4.16 -14.35
N SER A 52 -6.78 -2.93 -13.87
CA SER A 52 -6.06 -1.71 -14.25
C SER A 52 -5.95 -0.77 -13.04
N ASP A 53 -4.77 -0.18 -12.83
CA ASP A 53 -4.51 0.82 -11.78
C ASP A 53 -5.02 2.23 -12.10
N LEU A 54 -5.53 2.44 -13.32
CA LEU A 54 -5.98 3.73 -13.84
C LEU A 54 -4.96 4.88 -13.65
N GLY A 55 -3.67 4.58 -13.71
CA GLY A 55 -2.62 5.53 -13.33
C GLY A 55 -2.49 6.79 -14.21
N THR A 56 -3.22 6.88 -15.33
CA THR A 56 -3.19 8.05 -16.25
C THR A 56 -4.52 8.22 -17.00
N TRP A 57 -4.80 9.43 -17.51
CA TRP A 57 -6.00 9.70 -18.32
C TRP A 57 -6.18 8.77 -19.54
N PRO A 58 -5.12 8.42 -20.30
CA PRO A 58 -5.25 7.42 -21.36
C PRO A 58 -5.68 6.03 -20.87
N ALA A 59 -5.42 5.65 -19.61
CA ALA A 59 -5.91 4.39 -19.06
C ALA A 59 -7.44 4.36 -19.03
N ILE A 60 -8.09 5.47 -18.67
CA ILE A 60 -9.55 5.61 -18.72
C ILE A 60 -10.06 5.46 -20.16
N LEU A 61 -9.42 6.12 -21.13
CA LEU A 61 -9.83 6.02 -22.54
C LEU A 61 -9.71 4.59 -23.09
N ARG A 62 -8.64 3.87 -22.75
CA ARG A 62 -8.47 2.45 -23.12
C ARG A 62 -9.49 1.54 -22.45
N ASN A 63 -9.94 1.88 -21.24
CA ASN A 63 -10.92 1.11 -20.49
C ASN A 63 -12.38 1.52 -20.75
N ARG A 64 -12.64 2.50 -21.64
CA ARG A 64 -13.97 3.09 -21.86
C ARG A 64 -15.02 2.10 -22.44
N TRP A 65 -14.63 0.90 -22.85
CA TRP A 65 -15.50 -0.06 -23.55
C TRP A 65 -15.15 -1.53 -23.23
N ARG A 66 -14.83 -1.81 -21.97
CA ARG A 66 -14.85 -3.16 -21.40
C ARG A 66 -15.96 -3.27 -20.38
#